data_AF-A0A1R2C529-F1
#
_entry.id   AF-A0A1R2C529-F1
#
_cell.length_a   1.000
_cell.length_b   1.000
_cell.length_c   1.000
_cell.angle_alpha   90.00
_cell.angle_beta   90.00
_cell.angle_gamma   90.00
#
_symmetry.space_group_name_H-M   'P 1'
#
loop_
_entity.id
_entity.type
_entity.pdbx_description
1 polymer ?
#
loop_
_entity_poly.entity_id
_entity_poly.type
_entity_poly.pdbx_seq_one_letter_code
_entity_poly.pdbx_strand_id
1 'polypeptide(L)'
;MEEFWDKMNKKLEKNTSMFGRSIESSHKKLISKCYKCMSDCYYMPYSIDQCSFCEKKCQDVVKEVHRELQHLVEVVHKDYEDCNKICDRNYDKPDENLKSCYRKCVKNVPENFDSIINLAEKIISKHSS
;
A
#
# COMPACT_ATOMS: atom_id res chain seq x y z
N MET A 1 -9.40 6.15 -28.78
CA MET A 1 -8.98 5.07 -27.86
C MET A 1 -7.86 5.52 -26.93
N GLU A 2 -6.83 6.22 -27.41
CA GLU A 2 -5.75 6.74 -26.54
C GLU A 2 -6.24 7.65 -25.39
N GLU A 3 -7.13 8.60 -25.66
CA GLU A 3 -7.69 9.50 -24.63
C GLU A 3 -8.43 8.73 -23.52
N PHE A 4 -9.05 7.61 -23.87
CA PHE A 4 -9.70 6.73 -22.89
C PHE A 4 -8.67 6.09 -21.95
N TRP A 5 -7.58 5.56 -22.52
CA TRP A 5 -6.50 4.93 -21.76
C TRP A 5 -5.77 5.92 -20.85
N ASP A 6 -5.46 7.10 -21.38
CA ASP A 6 -4.86 8.19 -20.59
C ASP A 6 -5.74 8.56 -19.38
N LYS A 7 -7.07 8.66 -19.58
CA LYS A 7 -8.01 8.93 -18.49
C LYS A 7 -8.06 7.81 -17.44
N MET A 8 -7.98 6.54 -17.86
CA MET A 8 -7.96 5.39 -16.94
C MET A 8 -6.66 5.34 -16.13
N ASN A 9 -5.52 5.52 -16.79
CA ASN A 9 -4.21 5.55 -16.13
C ASN A 9 -4.10 6.67 -15.12
N LYS A 10 -4.54 7.89 -15.46
CA LYS A 10 -4.58 9.03 -14.51
C LYS A 10 -5.42 8.73 -13.27
N LYS A 11 -6.53 7.99 -13.43
CA LYS A 11 -7.38 7.61 -12.29
C LYS A 11 -6.69 6.59 -11.38
N LEU A 12 -5.96 5.63 -11.97
CA LEU A 12 -5.17 4.65 -11.22
C LEU A 12 -4.01 5.30 -10.48
N GLU A 13 -3.22 6.13 -11.17
CA GLU A 13 -2.12 6.88 -10.57
C GLU A 13 -2.58 7.72 -9.38
N LYS A 14 -3.74 8.40 -9.53
CA LYS A 14 -4.34 9.16 -8.43
C LYS A 14 -4.64 8.27 -7.23
N ASN A 15 -5.26 7.11 -7.44
CA ASN A 15 -5.59 6.19 -6.34
C ASN A 15 -4.34 5.63 -5.65
N THR A 16 -3.33 5.22 -6.43
CA THR A 16 -2.04 4.76 -5.89
C THR A 16 -1.34 5.86 -5.10
N SER A 17 -1.36 7.10 -5.58
CA SER A 17 -0.80 8.25 -4.86
C SER A 17 -1.56 8.52 -3.54
N MET A 18 -2.89 8.40 -3.54
CA MET A 18 -3.68 8.53 -2.32
C MET A 18 -3.34 7.45 -1.30
N PHE A 19 -3.17 6.19 -1.70
CA PHE A 19 -2.77 5.12 -0.81
C PHE A 19 -1.50 5.47 -0.03
N GLY A 20 -0.43 5.86 -0.75
CA GLY A 20 0.83 6.25 -0.12
C GLY A 20 0.67 7.39 0.88
N ARG A 21 -0.06 8.44 0.51
CA ARG A 21 -0.33 9.60 1.38
C ARG A 21 -1.12 9.23 2.63
N SER A 22 -2.11 8.34 2.51
CA SER A 22 -2.96 7.92 3.63
C SER A 22 -2.15 7.19 4.71
N ILE A 23 -1.21 6.33 4.31
CA ILE A 23 -0.44 5.52 5.27
C ILE A 23 0.85 6.20 5.75
N GLU A 24 1.32 7.24 5.05
CA GLU A 24 2.62 7.88 5.28
C GLU A 24 2.80 8.37 6.72
N SER A 25 1.79 9.06 7.26
CA SER A 25 1.85 9.62 8.62
C SER A 25 1.98 8.52 9.68
N SER A 26 1.17 7.47 9.57
CA SER A 26 1.20 6.32 10.48
C SER A 26 2.53 5.56 10.36
N HIS A 27 3.02 5.37 9.13
CA HIS A 27 4.30 4.71 8.89
C HIS A 27 5.48 5.51 9.47
N LYS A 28 5.49 6.84 9.30
CA LYS A 28 6.49 7.73 9.92
C LYS A 28 6.45 7.68 11.44
N LYS A 29 5.26 7.59 12.06
CA LYS A 29 5.12 7.45 13.51
C LYS A 29 5.73 6.14 14.03
N LEU A 30 5.50 5.03 13.33
CA LEU A 30 6.11 3.74 13.65
C LEU A 30 7.64 3.84 13.65
N ILE A 31 8.22 4.39 12.56
CA ILE A 31 9.66 4.59 12.43
C ILE A 31 10.20 5.54 13.51
N SER A 32 9.48 6.60 13.84
CA SER A 32 9.88 7.53 14.90
C SER A 32 9.92 6.87 16.28
N LYS A 33 8.95 6.00 16.62
CA LYS A 33 8.96 5.23 17.88
C LYS A 33 10.16 4.29 17.96
N CYS A 34 10.47 3.64 16.84
CA CYS A 34 11.66 2.84 16.63
C CYS A 34 12.95 3.60 16.98
N TYR A 35 13.15 4.78 16.38
CA TYR A 35 14.30 5.64 16.67
C TYR A 35 14.32 6.16 18.11
N LYS A 36 13.16 6.38 18.72
CA LYS A 36 13.08 6.81 20.13
C LYS A 36 13.66 5.75 21.07
N CYS A 37 13.34 4.47 20.89
CA CYS A 37 13.91 3.36 21.68
C CYS A 37 15.45 3.37 21.62
N MET A 38 16.01 3.56 20.42
CA MET A 38 17.45 3.63 20.20
C MET A 38 18.09 4.90 20.79
N SER A 39 17.41 6.05 20.67
CA SER A 39 17.87 7.32 21.21
C SER A 39 17.86 7.34 22.74
N ASP A 40 16.82 6.80 23.38
CA ASP A 40 16.70 6.74 24.84
C ASP A 40 17.86 5.91 25.45
N CYS A 41 18.39 4.96 24.67
CA CYS A 41 19.59 4.19 25.00
C CYS A 41 20.87 5.02 25.15
N TYR A 42 20.96 6.18 24.49
CA TYR A 42 22.10 7.08 24.62
C TYR A 42 22.08 7.91 25.91
N TYR A 43 20.90 8.12 26.49
CA TYR A 43 20.68 9.04 27.62
C TYR A 43 20.42 8.34 28.97
N MET A 44 20.24 7.02 28.97
CA MET A 44 20.01 6.19 30.15
C MET A 44 21.18 5.22 30.37
N PRO A 45 21.41 4.71 31.60
CA PRO A 45 22.44 3.71 31.88
C PRO A 45 21.96 2.31 31.42
N TYR A 46 21.38 2.20 30.24
CA TYR A 46 20.99 0.90 29.68
C TYR A 46 22.23 0.10 29.30
N SER A 47 22.15 -1.23 29.41
CA SER A 47 23.21 -2.09 28.88
C SER A 47 23.17 -2.08 27.36
N ILE A 48 24.34 -2.25 26.72
CA ILE A 48 24.46 -2.43 25.26
C ILE A 48 23.45 -3.47 24.74
N ASP A 49 23.19 -4.53 25.53
CA ASP A 49 22.23 -5.58 25.19
C ASP A 49 20.79 -5.06 25.03
N GLN A 50 20.36 -4.11 25.86
CA GLN A 50 19.03 -3.52 25.77
C GLN A 50 18.89 -2.65 24.52
N CYS A 51 19.96 -1.95 24.13
CA CYS A 51 19.99 -1.17 22.89
C CYS A 51 19.93 -2.07 21.65
N SER A 52 20.70 -3.17 21.65
CA SER A 52 20.64 -4.18 20.59
C SER A 52 19.27 -4.87 20.51
N PHE A 53 18.57 -5.03 21.63
CA PHE A 53 17.19 -5.52 21.62
C PHE A 53 16.22 -4.52 20.96
N CYS A 54 16.29 -3.24 21.31
CA CYS A 54 15.50 -2.18 20.65
C CYS A 54 15.74 -2.17 19.13
N GLU A 55 17.00 -2.22 18.70
CA GLU A 55 17.37 -2.22 17.28
C GLU A 55 16.77 -3.41 16.53
N LYS A 56 17.00 -4.64 17.03
CA LYS A 56 16.47 -5.86 16.40
C LYS A 56 14.95 -5.84 16.33
N LYS A 57 14.28 -5.53 17.44
CA LYS A 57 12.83 -5.46 17.50
C LYS A 57 12.28 -4.44 16.52
N CYS A 58 12.92 -3.28 16.40
CA CYS A 58 12.55 -2.27 15.43
C CYS A 58 12.70 -2.76 13.99
N GLN A 59 13.87 -3.33 13.65
CA GLN A 59 14.12 -3.84 12.31
C GLN A 59 13.10 -4.90 11.90
N ASP A 60 12.77 -5.83 12.80
CA ASP A 60 11.81 -6.90 12.53
C ASP A 60 10.41 -6.33 12.28
N VAL A 61 9.97 -5.40 13.12
CA VAL A 61 8.66 -4.74 12.96
C VAL A 61 8.57 -3.94 11.67
N VAL A 62 9.59 -3.15 11.33
CA VAL A 62 9.59 -2.36 10.08
C VAL A 62 9.59 -3.28 8.87
N LYS A 63 10.37 -4.36 8.88
CA LYS A 63 10.38 -5.36 7.81
C LYS A 63 9.04 -6.07 7.65
N GLU A 64 8.41 -6.48 8.75
CA GLU A 64 7.07 -7.11 8.74
C GLU A 64 6.04 -6.15 8.11
N VAL A 65 5.98 -4.91 8.59
CA VAL A 65 5.05 -3.90 8.06
C VAL A 65 5.31 -3.61 6.59
N HIS A 66 6.57 -3.44 6.15
CA HIS A 66 6.88 -3.23 4.73
C HIS A 66 6.44 -4.40 3.87
N ARG A 67 6.66 -5.64 4.32
CA ARG A 67 6.25 -6.83 3.59
C ARG A 67 4.75 -6.93 3.44
N GLU A 68 3.99 -6.64 4.50
CA GLU A 68 2.53 -6.68 4.43
C GLU A 68 1.96 -5.56 3.57
N LEU A 69 2.49 -4.34 3.67
CA LEU A 69 2.10 -3.22 2.81
C LEU A 69 2.38 -3.50 1.33
N GLN A 70 3.54 -4.10 1.03
CA GLN A 70 3.91 -4.52 -0.32
C GLN A 70 2.92 -5.57 -0.87
N HIS A 71 2.57 -6.58 -0.06
CA HIS A 71 1.58 -7.58 -0.44
C HIS A 71 0.21 -6.96 -0.76
N LEU A 72 -0.23 -5.95 0.01
CA LEU A 72 -1.48 -5.25 -0.27
C LEU A 72 -1.47 -4.53 -1.63
N VAL A 73 -0.35 -3.89 -1.98
CA VAL A 73 -0.17 -3.24 -3.29
C VAL A 73 -0.20 -4.27 -4.43
N GLU A 74 0.45 -5.41 -4.24
CA GLU A 74 0.48 -6.50 -5.21
C GLU A 74 -0.90 -7.09 -5.49
N VAL A 75 -1.74 -7.25 -4.45
CA VAL A 75 -3.14 -7.69 -4.61
C VAL A 75 -3.92 -6.74 -5.50
N VAL A 76 -3.84 -5.43 -5.24
CA VAL A 76 -4.53 -4.42 -6.05
C VAL A 76 -4.03 -4.41 -7.50
N HIS A 77 -2.72 -4.55 -7.69
CA HIS A 77 -2.13 -4.58 -9.03
C HIS A 77 -2.61 -5.81 -9.82
N LYS A 78 -2.63 -6.98 -9.17
CA LYS A 78 -3.10 -8.23 -9.76
C LYS A 78 -4.59 -8.19 -10.12
N ASP A 79 -5.44 -7.66 -9.24
CA ASP A 79 -6.86 -7.47 -9.52
C ASP A 79 -7.08 -6.63 -10.78
N TYR A 80 -6.28 -5.56 -10.94
CA TYR A 80 -6.34 -4.71 -12.13
C TYR A 80 -5.87 -5.44 -13.39
N GLU A 81 -4.73 -6.13 -13.33
CA GLU A 81 -4.22 -6.94 -14.45
C GLU A 81 -5.23 -8.00 -14.90
N ASP A 82 -5.83 -8.71 -13.96
CA ASP A 82 -6.80 -9.77 -14.27
C ASP A 82 -8.08 -9.18 -14.87
N CYS A 83 -8.51 -8.01 -14.41
CA CYS A 83 -9.61 -7.29 -15.04
C CYS A 83 -9.27 -6.85 -16.48
N ASN A 84 -8.06 -6.37 -16.73
CA ASN A 84 -7.60 -6.04 -18.08
C ASN A 84 -7.59 -7.27 -18.98
N LYS A 85 -7.05 -8.41 -18.52
CA LYS A 85 -7.05 -9.67 -19.28
C LYS A 85 -8.47 -10.13 -19.63
N ILE A 86 -9.44 -9.95 -18.73
CA ILE A 86 -10.85 -10.25 -19.02
C ILE A 86 -11.38 -9.33 -20.13
N CYS A 87 -11.08 -8.04 -20.08
CA CYS A 87 -11.50 -7.10 -21.11
C CYS A 87 -10.81 -7.38 -22.45
N ASP A 88 -9.51 -7.69 -22.46
CA ASP A 88 -8.73 -7.97 -23.67
C ASP A 88 -9.13 -9.29 -24.34
N ARG A 89 -9.55 -10.31 -23.59
CA ARG A 89 -10.13 -11.55 -24.18
C ARG A 89 -11.42 -11.30 -24.95
N ASN A 90 -12.01 -10.10 -24.86
CA ASN A 90 -13.17 -9.68 -25.63
C ASN A 90 -12.81 -8.76 -26.80
N TYR A 91 -11.58 -8.83 -27.34
CA TYR A 91 -11.07 -7.96 -28.41
C TYR A 91 -11.95 -7.91 -29.67
N ASP A 92 -12.71 -8.97 -29.97
CA ASP A 92 -13.65 -9.02 -31.09
C ASP A 92 -14.96 -8.23 -30.86
N LYS A 93 -15.13 -7.61 -29.67
CA LYS A 93 -16.31 -6.80 -29.35
C LYS A 93 -16.13 -5.35 -29.79
N PRO A 94 -17.23 -4.65 -30.12
CA PRO A 94 -17.20 -3.21 -30.42
C PRO A 94 -16.49 -2.41 -29.32
N ASP A 95 -15.76 -1.37 -29.71
CA ASP A 95 -15.01 -0.46 -28.82
C ASP A 95 -15.78 -0.02 -27.57
N GLU A 96 -17.08 0.24 -27.67
CA GLU A 96 -17.89 0.66 -26.52
C GLU A 96 -18.07 -0.45 -25.47
N ASN A 97 -18.11 -1.72 -25.88
CA ASN A 97 -18.14 -2.85 -24.93
C ASN A 97 -16.81 -2.99 -24.21
N LEU A 98 -15.70 -2.81 -24.93
CA LEU A 98 -14.35 -2.82 -24.35
C LEU A 98 -14.20 -1.67 -23.33
N LYS A 99 -14.54 -0.44 -23.72
CA LYS A 99 -14.53 0.73 -22.82
C LYS A 99 -15.47 0.56 -21.62
N SER A 100 -16.61 -0.10 -21.79
CA SER A 100 -17.55 -0.40 -20.69
C SER A 100 -16.94 -1.40 -19.70
N CYS A 101 -16.25 -2.43 -20.20
CA CYS A 101 -15.51 -3.38 -19.37
C CYS A 101 -14.43 -2.68 -18.55
N TYR A 102 -13.56 -1.90 -19.21
CA TYR A 102 -12.50 -1.13 -18.54
C TYR A 102 -13.04 -0.09 -17.55
N ARG A 103 -14.16 0.57 -17.86
CA ARG A 103 -14.85 1.48 -16.91
C ARG A 103 -15.28 0.75 -15.63
N LYS A 104 -15.78 -0.49 -15.74
CA LYS A 104 -16.14 -1.30 -14.57
C LYS A 104 -14.91 -1.68 -13.76
N CYS A 105 -13.83 -2.12 -14.42
CA CYS A 105 -12.56 -2.42 -13.76
C CYS A 105 -12.07 -1.23 -12.91
N VAL A 106 -11.92 -0.06 -13.52
CA VAL A 106 -11.41 1.14 -12.84
C VAL A 106 -12.39 1.71 -11.81
N LYS A 107 -13.70 1.40 -11.91
CA LYS A 107 -14.68 1.82 -10.91
C LYS A 107 -14.55 1.04 -9.61
N ASN A 108 -14.21 -0.24 -9.67
CA ASN A 108 -14.09 -1.10 -8.48
C ASN A 108 -12.74 -0.90 -7.75
N VAL A 109 -11.73 -0.36 -8.44
CA VAL A 109 -10.41 -0.08 -7.87
C VAL A 109 -10.46 0.82 -6.62
N PRO A 110 -11.17 1.97 -6.59
CA PRO A 110 -11.34 2.79 -5.39
C PRO A 110 -11.86 2.03 -4.15
N GLU A 111 -12.86 1.15 -4.32
CA GLU A 111 -13.42 0.35 -3.22
C GLU A 111 -12.38 -0.62 -2.66
N ASN A 112 -11.57 -1.22 -3.54
CA ASN A 112 -10.42 -2.02 -3.14
C ASN A 112 -9.38 -1.16 -2.40
N PHE A 113 -9.09 0.06 -2.88
CA PHE A 113 -8.12 0.95 -2.23
C PHE A 113 -8.55 1.39 -0.82
N ASP A 114 -9.82 1.75 -0.61
CA ASP A 114 -10.29 2.14 0.74
C ASP A 114 -10.18 0.98 1.73
N SER A 115 -10.55 -0.23 1.29
CA SER A 115 -10.38 -1.44 2.10
C SER A 115 -8.90 -1.71 2.43
N ILE A 116 -8.03 -1.55 1.43
CA ILE A 116 -6.58 -1.74 1.56
C ILE A 116 -5.93 -0.68 2.46
N ILE A 117 -6.37 0.58 2.39
CA ILE A 117 -5.92 1.65 3.31
C ILE A 117 -6.28 1.28 4.75
N ASN A 118 -7.52 0.87 5.00
CA ASN A 118 -7.96 0.45 6.34
C ASN A 118 -7.16 -0.75 6.86
N LEU A 119 -6.82 -1.71 6.00
CA LEU A 119 -5.96 -2.83 6.36
C LEU A 119 -4.54 -2.36 6.68
N ALA A 120 -3.96 -1.50 5.85
CA ALA A 120 -2.64 -0.92 6.07
C ALA A 120 -2.56 -0.15 7.40
N GLU A 121 -3.59 0.63 7.74
CA GLU A 121 -3.67 1.33 9.02
C GLU A 121 -3.76 0.37 10.21
N LYS A 122 -4.52 -0.74 10.08
CA LYS A 122 -4.58 -1.79 11.11
C LYS A 122 -3.24 -2.47 11.33
N ILE A 123 -2.53 -2.77 10.25
CA ILE A 123 -1.18 -3.35 10.30
C ILE A 123 -0.25 -2.41 11.04
N ILE A 124 -0.19 -1.14 10.64
CA ILE A 124 0.70 -0.16 11.28
C ILE A 124 0.33 0.07 12.75
N SER A 125 -0.97 0.13 13.08
CA SER A 125 -1.44 0.38 14.45
C SER A 125 -1.19 -0.79 15.40
N LYS A 126 -1.27 -2.05 14.94
CA LYS A 126 -0.86 -3.25 15.70
C LYS A 126 0.58 -3.13 16.23
N HIS A 127 1.48 -2.56 15.44
CA HIS A 127 2.89 -2.39 15.80
C HIS A 127 3.20 -1.03 16.44
N SER A 128 2.22 -0.13 16.47
CA SER A 128 2.32 1.19 17.08
C SER A 128 1.66 1.26 18.46
N SER A 129 1.03 0.19 18.97
CA SER A 129 0.33 0.17 20.26
C SER A 129 1.26 -0.15 21.42
#